data_AF-C9RE39-F1
#
_entry.id   AF-C9RE39-F1
#
_cell.length_a   1.000
_cell.length_b   1.000
_cell.length_c   1.000
_cell.angle_alpha   90.00
_cell.angle_beta   90.00
_cell.angle_gamma   90.00
#
_symmetry.space_group_name_H-M   'P 1'
#
loop_
_entity.id
_entity.type
_entity.pdbx_description
1 polymer ?
#
loop_
_entity_poly.entity_id
_entity_poly.type
_entity_poly.pdbx_seq_one_letter_code
_entity_poly.pdbx_strand_id
1 'polypeptide(L)' 'MKTDEKIIEDLKIINDKAKFMGIKIIMVRHLIEPHINNKKLLYKVLESTKDTELHNLILTACPKIEEIFKKET' A
#
# COMPACT_ATOMS: atom_id res chain seq x y z
N MET A 1 -13.13 9.19 10.25
CA MET A 1 -12.43 8.10 9.53
C MET A 1 -10.94 8.32 9.72
N LYS A 2 -10.20 7.32 10.19
CA LYS A 2 -8.75 7.49 10.35
C LYS A 2 -8.07 7.49 8.98
N THR A 3 -6.96 8.20 8.85
CA THR A 3 -6.23 8.34 7.56
C THR A 3 -5.82 6.98 6.98
N ASP A 4 -5.46 6.03 7.84
CA ASP A 4 -5.14 4.64 7.49
C ASP A 4 -6.34 3.86 6.93
N GLU A 5 -7.52 3.99 7.54
CA GLU A 5 -8.75 3.31 7.08
C GLU A 5 -9.14 3.78 5.67
N LYS A 6 -9.05 5.09 5.42
CA LYS A 6 -9.35 5.67 4.10
C LYS A 6 -8.38 5.16 3.03
N ILE A 7 -7.09 5.15 3.34
CA ILE A 7 -6.07 4.63 2.42
C ILE A 7 -6.35 3.17 2.07
N ILE A 8 -6.68 2.33 3.04
CA ILE A 8 -6.99 0.92 2.81
C ILE A 8 -8.23 0.77 1.91
N GLU A 9 -9.26 1.58 2.13
CA GLU A 9 -10.47 1.56 1.31
C GLU A 9 -10.18 1.98 -0.14
N ASP A 10 -9.43 3.06 -0.34
CA ASP A 10 -9.03 3.53 -1.66
C ASP A 10 -8.16 2.48 -2.40
N LEU A 11 -7.25 1.80 -1.69
CA LEU A 11 -6.43 0.72 -2.23
C LEU A 11 -7.29 -0.48 -2.68
N LYS A 12 -8.31 -0.85 -1.89
CA LYS A 12 -9.26 -1.92 -2.27
C LYS A 12 -10.03 -1.53 -3.53
N ILE A 13 -10.53 -0.30 -3.59
CA ILE A 13 -11.24 0.22 -4.77
C ILE A 13 -10.35 0.15 -6.02
N ILE A 14 -9.07 0.54 -5.90
CA ILE A 14 -8.11 0.43 -7.01
C ILE A 14 -7.94 -1.02 -7.43
N ASN A 15 -7.74 -1.93 -6.48
CA ASN A 15 -7.54 -3.35 -6.78
C ASN A 15 -8.75 -3.99 -7.47
N ASP A 16 -9.96 -3.60 -7.06
CA ASP A 16 -11.20 -4.18 -7.58
C ASP A 16 -11.58 -3.57 -8.94
N LYS A 17 -11.41 -2.25 -9.11
CA LYS A 17 -11.93 -1.53 -10.30
C LYS A 17 -10.94 -1.41 -11.45
N ALA A 18 -9.63 -1.34 -11.17
CA ALA A 18 -8.65 -1.17 -12.23
C ALA A 18 -8.36 -2.50 -12.93
N LYS A 19 -8.75 -2.59 -14.21
CA LYS A 19 -8.58 -3.82 -15.02
C LYS A 19 -7.12 -4.18 -15.30
N PHE A 20 -6.25 -3.18 -15.44
CA PHE A 20 -4.86 -3.39 -15.88
C PHE A 20 -3.89 -3.25 -14.71
N MET A 21 -2.98 -4.22 -14.56
CA MET A 21 -1.99 -4.25 -13.48
C MET A 21 -1.09 -3.00 -13.47
N GLY A 22 -0.68 -2.50 -14.64
CA GLY A 22 0.11 -1.27 -14.72
C GLY A 22 -0.62 -0.05 -14.13
N ILE A 23 -1.93 0.05 -14.34
CA ILE A 23 -2.75 1.13 -13.77
C ILE A 23 -2.87 0.96 -12.25
N LYS A 24 -3.13 -0.27 -11.77
CA LYS A 24 -3.15 -0.57 -10.32
C LYS A 24 -1.86 -0.09 -9.65
N ILE A 25 -0.70 -0.46 -10.21
CA ILE A 25 0.61 -0.09 -9.69
C ILE A 25 0.79 1.44 -9.60
N ILE A 26 0.45 2.18 -10.66
CA ILE A 26 0.60 3.64 -10.69
C ILE A 26 -0.28 4.30 -9.62
N MET A 27 -1.55 3.87 -9.52
CA MET A 27 -2.50 4.45 -8.57
C MET A 27 -2.13 4.14 -7.11
N VAL A 28 -1.76 2.89 -6.81
CA VAL A 28 -1.29 2.50 -5.48
C VAL A 28 -0.04 3.29 -5.10
N ARG A 29 0.91 3.43 -6.02
CA ARG A 29 2.12 4.23 -5.80
C ARG A 29 1.79 5.67 -5.45
N HIS A 30 0.92 6.31 -6.22
CA HIS A 30 0.50 7.69 -5.99
C HIS A 30 -0.16 7.89 -4.63
N LEU A 31 -0.88 6.88 -4.14
CA LEU A 31 -1.58 6.93 -2.87
C LEU A 31 -0.65 6.70 -1.66
N ILE A 32 0.41 5.90 -1.84
CA ILE A 32 1.31 5.49 -0.76
C ILE A 32 2.57 6.37 -0.65
N GLU A 33 3.18 6.77 -1.77
CA GLU A 33 4.43 7.55 -1.77
C GLU A 33 4.38 8.84 -0.93
N PRO A 34 3.27 9.62 -0.91
CA PRO A 34 3.17 10.80 -0.05
C PRO A 34 3.31 10.50 1.44
N HIS A 35 3.10 9.23 1.84
CA HIS A 35 3.17 8.78 3.22
C HIS A 35 4.43 7.97 3.52
N ILE A 36 5.44 7.96 2.64
CA ILE A 36 6.65 7.12 2.78
C ILE A 36 7.40 7.34 4.10
N ASN A 37 7.36 8.55 4.65
CA ASN A 37 8.00 8.92 5.90
C ASN A 37 7.14 8.61 7.15
N ASN A 38 5.85 8.27 6.96
CA ASN A 38 4.94 7.95 8.06
C ASN A 38 4.93 6.44 8.32
N LYS A 39 6.01 5.94 8.93
CA LYS A 39 6.20 4.51 9.25
C LYS A 39 4.99 3.90 9.98
N LYS A 40 4.42 4.62 10.95
CA LYS A 40 3.26 4.14 11.73
C LYS A 40 2.04 3.90 10.85
N LEU A 41 1.76 4.79 9.91
CA LEU A 41 0.66 4.62 8.97
C LEU A 41 0.92 3.44 8.03
N LEU A 42 2.12 3.39 7.42
CA LEU A 42 2.48 2.32 6.50
C LEU A 42 2.43 0.95 7.16
N TYR A 43 2.94 0.84 8.39
CA TYR A 43 2.88 -0.40 9.17
C TYR A 43 1.45 -0.90 9.30
N LYS A 44 0.52 -0.02 9.70
CA LYS A 44 -0.89 -0.40 9.82
C LYS A 44 -1.51 -0.82 8.49
N VAL A 45 -1.18 -0.13 7.40
CA VAL A 45 -1.67 -0.48 6.06
C VAL A 45 -1.16 -1.86 5.64
N LEU A 46 0.12 -2.15 5.83
CA LEU A 46 0.72 -3.44 5.52
C LEU A 46 0.15 -4.56 6.39
N GLU A 47 0.05 -4.33 7.70
CA GLU A 47 -0.52 -5.31 8.65
C GLU A 47 -1.99 -5.61 8.32
N SER A 48 -2.78 -4.58 7.99
CA SER A 48 -4.20 -4.74 7.63
C SER A 48 -4.42 -5.42 6.29
N THR A 49 -3.38 -5.49 5.44
CA THR A 49 -3.45 -6.12 4.12
C THR A 49 -2.68 -7.43 4.06
N LYS A 50 -1.98 -7.81 5.13
CA LYS A 50 -1.10 -8.98 5.19
C LYS A 50 -1.78 -10.24 4.63
N ASP A 51 -1.01 -11.04 3.91
CA ASP A 51 -1.44 -12.30 3.28
C ASP A 51 -2.56 -12.13 2.21
N THR A 52 -2.75 -10.93 1.67
CA THR A 52 -3.68 -10.67 0.56
C THR A 52 -2.96 -10.29 -0.74
N GLU A 53 -3.65 -10.40 -1.88
CA GLU A 53 -3.17 -9.85 -3.16
C GLU A 53 -2.86 -8.36 -3.06
N LEU A 54 -3.63 -7.62 -2.24
CA LEU A 54 -3.44 -6.19 -2.04
C LEU A 54 -2.08 -5.89 -1.39
N HIS A 55 -1.62 -6.73 -0.48
CA HIS A 55 -0.28 -6.61 0.10
C HIS A 55 0.80 -6.71 -0.96
N ASN A 56 0.73 -7.74 -1.80
CA ASN A 56 1.68 -7.96 -2.88
C ASN A 56 1.67 -6.80 -3.88
N LEU A 57 0.48 -6.25 -4.18
CA LEU A 57 0.33 -5.08 -5.03
C LEU A 57 0.99 -3.84 -4.43
N ILE A 58 0.82 -3.59 -3.12
CA ILE A 58 1.46 -2.46 -2.41
C ILE A 58 2.98 -2.59 -2.46
N LEU A 59 3.53 -3.75 -2.15
CA LEU A 59 4.98 -3.98 -2.19
C LEU A 59 5.54 -3.87 -3.62
N THR A 60 4.82 -4.36 -4.62
CA THR A 60 5.20 -4.23 -6.03
C THR A 60 5.19 -2.77 -6.47
N ALA A 61 4.19 -1.99 -6.06
CA ALA A 61 4.08 -0.59 -6.41
C ALA A 61 5.14 0.27 -5.70
N CYS A 62 5.44 -0.04 -4.46
CA CYS A 62 6.34 0.73 -3.59
C CYS A 62 7.39 -0.16 -2.91
N PRO A 63 8.38 -0.70 -3.66
CA PRO A 63 9.35 -1.65 -3.12
C PRO A 63 10.21 -1.07 -1.98
N LYS A 64 10.41 0.26 -1.96
CA LYS A 64 11.11 0.97 -0.87
C LYS A 64 10.48 0.73 0.50
N ILE A 65 9.19 0.43 0.56
CA ILE A 65 8.50 0.14 1.82
C ILE A 65 9.02 -1.15 2.43
N GLU A 66 9.26 -2.17 1.61
CA GLU A 66 9.82 -3.43 2.07
C GLU A 66 11.19 -3.22 2.71
N GLU A 67 12.03 -2.35 2.11
CA GLU A 67 13.34 -1.99 2.67
C GLU A 67 13.25 -1.25 4.02
N ILE A 68 12.22 -0.42 4.19
CA ILE A 68 11.98 0.30 5.46
C ILE A 68 11.68 -0.69 6.59
N PHE A 69 10.94 -1.76 6.31
CA PHE A 69 10.50 -2.73 7.32
C PHE A 69 11.40 -3.96 7.45
N LYS A 70 12.24 -4.30 6.45
CA LYS A 70 13.28 -5.34 6.56
C LYS A 70 14.47 -4.95 7.44
N LYS A 71 14.73 -3.65 7.62
CA LYS A 71 15.87 -3.16 8.44
C LYS A 71 15.58 -3.14 9.95
N GLU A 72 14.39 -3.51 10.38
CA GLU A 72 13.98 -3.51 11.80
C GLU A 72 13.91 -4.93 12.42
N THR A 73 14.29 -5.96 11.67
CA THR A 73 14.50 -7.36 12.13
C THR A 73 15.97 -7.74 12.05
#